data_AF-A0A2T1G3E9-F1
#
_entry.id   AF-A0A2T1G3E9-F1
#
_cell.length_a   1.000
_cell.length_b   1.000
_cell.length_c   1.000
_cell.angle_alpha   90.00
_cell.angle_beta   90.00
_cell.angle_gamma   90.00
#
_symmetry.space_group_name_H-M   'P 1'
#
loop_
_entity.id
_entity.type
_entity.pdbx_description
1 polymer ?
#
loop_
_entity_poly.entity_id
_entity_poly.type
_entity_poly.pdbx_seq_one_letter_code
_entity_poly.pdbx_strand_id
1 'polypeptide(L)'
;MANLKTIRDRIKSVKNTKKITEAMRLVAAAKVRRAQEQVTATRPFADRLAEVLYGLAERLQFENLDLPLLKKREVKTVGLLVVSGDRGLCGGYNNNIIRYAENRAKELKAEGVEYKFVLVGRKATQYFQRREQPIKETYMNLEQIPTAPEAALIADELLSLFLSGTVDRIELVYTKFVSLISSRPVIQTLLPLDPQGLETPDDEIFRLTSQGGQFQVSREKVT
;
A
#
# COMPACT_ATOMS: atom_id res chain seq x y z
N MET A 1 4.22 -19.69 -47.07
CA MET A 1 5.22 -18.60 -47.13
C MET A 1 4.69 -17.40 -46.35
N ALA A 2 5.54 -16.70 -45.59
CA ALA A 2 5.15 -15.45 -44.96
C ALA A 2 4.71 -14.45 -46.05
N ASN A 3 3.42 -14.12 -46.09
CA ASN A 3 2.86 -13.18 -47.05
C ASN A 3 3.25 -11.75 -46.63
N LEU A 4 3.76 -10.95 -47.57
CA LEU A 4 4.10 -9.54 -47.35
C LEU A 4 2.95 -8.74 -46.71
N LYS A 5 1.70 -9.10 -47.02
CA LYS A 5 0.51 -8.55 -46.37
C LYS A 5 0.48 -8.82 -44.87
N THR A 6 0.72 -10.06 -44.45
CA THR A 6 0.76 -10.47 -43.04
C THR A 6 1.87 -9.75 -42.26
N ILE A 7 3.04 -9.54 -42.88
CA ILE A 7 4.13 -8.77 -42.25
C ILE A 7 3.71 -7.30 -42.06
N ARG A 8 3.09 -6.68 -43.08
CA ARG A 8 2.58 -5.31 -43.00
C ARG A 8 1.52 -5.15 -41.91
N ASP A 9 0.61 -6.11 -41.78
CA ASP A 9 -0.44 -6.12 -40.74
C ASP A 9 0.16 -6.25 -39.33
N ARG A 10 1.17 -7.11 -39.14
CA ARG A 10 1.92 -7.19 -37.87
C ARG A 10 2.62 -5.88 -37.53
N ILE A 11 3.26 -5.22 -38.49
CA ILE A 11 3.90 -3.91 -38.28
C ILE A 11 2.86 -2.88 -37.82
N LYS A 12 1.69 -2.83 -38.47
CA LYS A 12 0.60 -1.92 -38.09
C LYS A 12 0.08 -2.21 -36.68
N SER A 13 -0.11 -3.48 -36.33
CA SER A 13 -0.52 -3.91 -34.99
C SER A 13 0.48 -3.47 -33.91
N VAL A 14 1.77 -3.75 -34.10
CA VAL A 14 2.82 -3.36 -33.14
C VAL A 14 2.93 -1.83 -33.01
N LYS A 15 2.82 -1.08 -34.12
CA LYS A 15 2.80 0.40 -34.08
C LYS A 15 1.61 0.93 -33.29
N ASN A 16 0.43 0.32 -33.41
CA ASN A 16 -0.75 0.70 -32.65
C ASN A 16 -0.57 0.40 -31.16
N THR A 17 -0.09 -0.80 -30.81
CA THR A 17 0.20 -1.16 -29.42
C THR A 17 1.22 -0.19 -28.81
N LYS A 18 2.29 0.18 -29.53
CA LYS A 18 3.28 1.18 -29.08
C LYS A 18 2.63 2.53 -28.75
N LYS A 19 1.73 3.03 -29.59
CA LYS A 19 1.01 4.30 -29.34
C LYS A 19 0.12 4.22 -28.10
N ILE A 20 -0.60 3.11 -27.92
CA ILE A 20 -1.48 2.89 -26.77
C ILE A 20 -0.65 2.84 -25.48
N THR A 21 0.44 2.07 -25.46
CA THR A 21 1.31 1.98 -24.28
C THR A 21 1.99 3.29 -23.95
N GLU A 22 2.35 4.09 -24.98
CA GLU A 22 2.94 5.41 -24.77
C GLU A 22 1.93 6.39 -24.15
N ALA A 23 0.69 6.40 -24.65
CA ALA A 23 -0.38 7.19 -24.04
C ALA A 23 -0.65 6.76 -22.59
N MET A 24 -0.69 5.44 -22.32
CA MET A 24 -0.82 4.91 -20.96
C MET A 24 0.32 5.37 -20.04
N ARG A 25 1.57 5.38 -20.54
CA ARG A 25 2.74 5.85 -19.81
C ARG A 25 2.60 7.32 -19.40
N LEU A 26 2.18 8.19 -20.32
CA LEU A 26 1.95 9.61 -20.06
C LEU A 26 0.85 9.81 -19.00
N VAL A 27 -0.27 9.08 -19.12
CA VAL A 27 -1.38 9.14 -18.15
C VAL A 27 -0.96 8.63 -16.77
N ALA A 28 -0.20 7.55 -16.71
CA ALA A 28 0.32 7.00 -15.45
C ALA A 28 1.29 7.98 -14.78
N ALA A 29 2.20 8.59 -15.54
CA ALA A 29 3.14 9.59 -15.02
C ALA A 29 2.40 10.79 -14.38
N ALA A 30 1.35 11.30 -15.04
CA ALA A 30 0.53 12.37 -14.49
C ALA A 30 -0.18 11.98 -13.17
N LYS A 31 -0.62 10.71 -13.06
CA LYS A 31 -1.25 10.19 -11.83
C LYS A 31 -0.27 10.02 -10.68
N VAL A 32 0.92 9.49 -10.96
CA VAL A 32 1.98 9.37 -9.94
C VAL A 32 2.33 10.74 -9.39
N ARG A 33 2.49 11.74 -10.26
CA ARG A 33 2.75 13.12 -9.83
C ARG A 33 1.66 13.66 -8.89
N ARG A 34 0.37 13.49 -9.24
CA ARG A 34 -0.74 13.92 -8.37
C ARG A 34 -0.76 13.19 -7.03
N ALA A 35 -0.49 11.89 -7.02
CA ALA A 35 -0.41 11.11 -5.79
C ALA A 35 0.74 11.60 -4.89
N GLN A 36 1.90 11.93 -5.47
CA GLN A 36 3.03 12.50 -4.73
C GLN A 36 2.71 13.89 -4.14
N GLU A 37 2.05 14.75 -4.92
CA GLU A 37 1.62 16.08 -4.46
C GLU A 37 0.69 15.96 -3.25
N GLN A 38 -0.26 15.02 -3.27
CA GLN A 38 -1.14 14.77 -2.12
C GLN A 38 -0.41 14.22 -0.90
N VAL A 39 0.45 13.21 -1.06
CA VAL A 39 1.23 12.67 0.06
C VAL A 39 2.06 13.76 0.72
N THR A 40 2.72 14.61 -0.09
CA THR A 40 3.52 15.73 0.41
C THR A 40 2.65 16.75 1.16
N ALA A 41 1.44 17.01 0.68
CA ALA A 41 0.50 17.91 1.35
C ALA A 41 -0.03 17.34 2.68
N THR A 42 -0.11 16.01 2.83
CA THR A 42 -0.60 15.35 4.06
C THR A 42 0.50 15.12 5.10
N ARG A 43 1.78 15.05 4.70
CA ARG A 43 2.91 14.81 5.64
C ARG A 43 2.88 15.70 6.88
N PRO A 44 2.74 17.05 6.78
CA PRO A 44 2.75 17.91 7.96
C PRO A 44 1.66 17.55 8.98
N PHE A 45 0.49 17.09 8.51
CA PHE A 45 -0.56 16.63 9.40
C PHE A 45 -0.18 15.33 10.12
N ALA A 46 0.36 14.36 9.39
CA ALA A 46 0.80 13.09 9.96
C ALA A 46 1.92 13.27 10.98
N ASP A 47 2.92 14.12 10.67
CA ASP A 47 4.06 14.40 11.53
C ASP A 47 3.60 15.08 12.84
N ARG A 48 2.75 16.12 12.72
CA ARG A 48 2.18 16.79 13.90
C ARG A 48 1.29 15.89 14.74
N LEU A 49 0.51 15.02 14.10
CA LEU A 49 -0.31 14.04 14.82
C LEU A 49 0.57 13.07 15.60
N ALA A 50 1.66 12.58 14.99
CA ALA A 50 2.64 11.72 15.65
C ALA A 50 3.31 12.42 16.84
N GLU A 51 3.75 13.67 16.68
CA GLU A 51 4.33 14.49 17.76
C GLU A 51 3.36 14.65 18.95
N VAL A 52 2.08 14.96 18.68
CA VAL A 52 1.06 15.12 19.72
C VAL A 52 0.79 13.80 20.43
N LEU A 53 0.68 12.69 19.69
CA LEU A 53 0.50 11.36 20.27
C LEU A 53 1.70 10.93 21.11
N TYR A 54 2.92 11.22 20.65
CA TYR A 54 4.15 10.94 21.40
C TYR A 54 4.19 11.74 22.70
N GLY A 55 3.96 13.06 22.63
CA GLY A 55 3.96 13.93 23.80
C GLY A 55 2.88 13.56 24.81
N LEU A 56 1.73 13.07 24.34
CA LEU A 56 0.68 12.53 25.22
C LEU A 56 1.12 11.21 25.85
N ALA A 57 1.63 10.27 25.06
CA ALA A 57 2.08 8.97 25.56
C ALA A 57 3.19 9.10 26.62
N GLU A 58 4.15 10.00 26.41
CA GLU A 58 5.24 10.27 27.36
C GLU A 58 4.72 10.82 28.70
N ARG A 59 3.76 11.75 28.67
CA ARG A 59 3.14 12.31 29.88
C ARG A 59 2.31 11.29 30.64
N LEU A 60 1.64 10.40 29.92
CA LEU A 60 0.76 9.38 30.48
C LEU A 60 1.51 8.12 30.99
N GLN A 61 2.83 8.02 30.80
CA GLN A 61 3.63 6.86 31.28
C GLN A 61 3.48 6.59 32.80
N PHE A 62 3.10 7.60 33.58
CA PHE A 62 2.98 7.51 35.04
C PHE A 62 1.54 7.33 35.54
N GLU A 63 0.55 7.31 34.65
CA GLU A 63 -0.85 7.07 35.00
C GLU A 63 -1.27 5.67 34.51
N ASN A 64 -1.93 4.88 35.37
CA ASN A 64 -2.51 3.58 35.01
C ASN A 64 -3.77 3.80 34.14
N LEU A 65 -3.60 4.34 32.93
CA LEU A 65 -4.67 4.50 31.96
C LEU A 65 -4.79 3.25 31.10
N ASP A 66 -5.97 2.62 31.10
CA ASP A 66 -6.29 1.53 30.18
C ASP A 66 -6.53 2.11 28.78
N LEU A 67 -5.46 2.18 27.98
CA LEU A 67 -5.49 2.62 26.58
C LEU A 67 -5.48 1.38 25.69
N PRO A 68 -6.65 0.92 25.18
CA PRO A 68 -6.74 -0.36 24.48
C PRO A 68 -5.80 -0.47 23.29
N LEU A 69 -5.59 0.63 22.55
CA LEU A 69 -4.75 0.66 21.35
C LEU A 69 -3.25 0.54 21.62
N LEU A 70 -2.80 0.80 22.85
CA LEU A 70 -1.39 0.64 23.27
C LEU A 70 -1.13 -0.71 23.96
N LYS A 71 -2.20 -1.46 24.27
CA LYS A 71 -2.13 -2.68 25.07
C LYS A 71 -1.49 -3.81 24.28
N LYS A 72 -0.24 -4.12 24.59
CA LYS A 72 0.46 -5.32 24.10
C LYS A 72 -0.11 -6.54 24.85
N ARG A 73 -0.82 -7.41 24.13
CA ARG A 73 -1.38 -8.68 24.62
C ARG A 73 -0.74 -9.86 23.88
N GLU A 74 -0.98 -11.06 24.39
CA GLU A 74 -0.59 -12.29 23.69
C GLU A 74 -1.23 -12.32 22.30
N VAL A 75 -0.41 -12.52 21.26
CA VAL A 75 -0.87 -12.46 19.87
C VAL A 75 -1.31 -13.85 19.43
N LYS A 76 -2.63 -14.08 19.35
CA LYS A 76 -3.22 -15.32 18.86
C LYS A 76 -3.70 -15.20 17.42
N THR A 77 -4.21 -14.02 17.07
CA THR A 77 -4.67 -13.73 15.70
C THR A 77 -4.11 -12.41 15.18
N VAL A 78 -3.63 -12.40 13.93
CA VAL A 78 -3.13 -11.20 13.24
C VAL A 78 -4.04 -10.79 12.09
N GLY A 79 -4.46 -9.53 12.07
CA GLY A 79 -5.10 -8.90 10.92
C GLY A 79 -4.05 -8.43 9.91
N LEU A 80 -4.04 -9.01 8.70
CA LEU A 80 -3.17 -8.60 7.59
C LEU A 80 -3.94 -7.68 6.65
N LEU A 81 -3.73 -6.36 6.76
CA LEU A 81 -4.23 -5.40 5.79
C LEU A 81 -3.31 -5.39 4.56
N VAL A 82 -3.77 -5.91 3.42
CA VAL A 82 -2.95 -6.01 2.20
C VAL A 82 -3.41 -4.99 1.17
N VAL A 83 -2.51 -4.09 0.77
CA VAL A 83 -2.80 -3.04 -0.22
C VAL A 83 -2.24 -3.42 -1.59
N SER A 84 -3.15 -3.71 -2.52
CA SER A 84 -2.87 -3.99 -3.93
C SER A 84 -3.59 -3.01 -4.86
N GLY A 85 -3.26 -3.05 -6.15
CA GLY A 85 -3.95 -2.24 -7.16
C GLY A 85 -5.18 -2.94 -7.73
N ASP A 86 -6.16 -2.18 -8.21
CA ASP A 86 -7.30 -2.71 -8.96
C ASP A 86 -6.93 -3.13 -10.41
N ARG A 87 -5.92 -2.46 -10.98
CA ARG A 87 -5.55 -2.58 -12.40
C ARG A 87 -4.34 -3.49 -12.60
N GLY A 88 -4.26 -4.08 -13.80
CA GLY A 88 -3.08 -4.79 -14.29
C GLY A 88 -2.12 -3.86 -15.05
N LEU A 89 -1.22 -4.43 -15.86
CA LEU A 89 -0.21 -3.72 -16.66
C LEU A 89 0.72 -2.83 -15.81
N CYS A 90 1.00 -3.26 -14.58
CA CYS A 90 1.79 -2.55 -13.58
C CYS A 90 3.12 -3.27 -13.28
N GLY A 91 3.66 -4.01 -14.25
CA GLY A 91 4.82 -4.88 -14.05
C GLY A 91 4.58 -5.89 -12.91
N GLY A 92 5.56 -6.02 -12.02
CA GLY A 92 5.52 -6.93 -10.87
C GLY A 92 4.75 -6.43 -9.65
N TYR A 93 4.23 -5.18 -9.63
CA TYR A 93 3.69 -4.53 -8.43
C TYR A 93 2.71 -5.40 -7.62
N ASN A 94 1.62 -5.86 -8.26
CA ASN A 94 0.60 -6.68 -7.57
C ASN A 94 1.15 -8.05 -7.18
N ASN A 95 1.93 -8.69 -8.05
CA ASN A 95 2.46 -10.03 -7.77
C ASN A 95 3.44 -9.99 -6.60
N ASN A 96 4.25 -8.93 -6.50
CA ASN A 96 5.23 -8.77 -5.44
C ASN A 96 4.54 -8.63 -4.08
N ILE A 97 3.54 -7.74 -3.95
CA ILE A 97 2.85 -7.53 -2.68
C ILE A 97 2.02 -8.75 -2.27
N ILE A 98 1.38 -9.43 -3.23
CA ILE A 98 0.62 -10.66 -2.97
C ILE A 98 1.55 -11.78 -2.48
N ARG A 99 2.70 -11.99 -3.12
CA ARG A 99 3.69 -12.98 -2.67
C ARG A 99 4.23 -12.65 -1.28
N TYR A 100 4.45 -11.37 -1.00
CA TYR A 100 4.94 -10.92 0.31
C TYR A 100 3.92 -11.18 1.41
N ALA A 101 2.65 -10.85 1.18
CA ALA A 101 1.55 -11.15 2.09
C ALA A 101 1.35 -12.66 2.29
N GLU A 102 1.46 -13.46 1.23
CA GLU A 102 1.36 -14.93 1.31
C GLU A 102 2.50 -15.53 2.14
N ASN A 103 3.73 -15.03 1.99
CA ASN A 103 4.87 -15.46 2.81
C ASN A 103 4.64 -15.11 4.27
N ARG A 104 4.17 -13.90 4.58
CA ARG A 104 3.86 -13.49 5.95
C ARG A 104 2.78 -14.37 6.59
N ALA A 105 1.73 -14.69 5.85
CA ALA A 105 0.69 -15.61 6.32
C ALA A 105 1.23 -17.01 6.62
N LYS A 106 2.20 -17.51 5.81
CA LYS A 106 2.88 -18.78 6.07
C LYS A 106 3.75 -18.73 7.33
N GLU A 107 4.47 -17.63 7.55
CA GLU A 107 5.27 -17.41 8.77
C GLU A 107 4.38 -17.45 10.02
N LEU A 108 3.30 -16.67 10.03
CA LEU A 108 2.35 -16.64 11.15
C LEU A 108 1.78 -18.03 11.46
N LYS A 109 1.38 -18.77 10.41
CA LYS A 109 0.88 -20.13 10.58
C LYS A 109 1.94 -21.07 11.14
N ALA A 110 3.21 -20.93 10.74
CA ALA A 110 4.32 -21.72 11.28
C ALA A 110 4.61 -21.39 12.75
N GLU A 111 4.38 -20.14 13.16
CA GLU A 111 4.44 -19.68 14.56
C GLU A 111 3.23 -20.12 15.38
N GLY A 112 2.23 -20.80 14.78
CA GLY A 112 0.99 -21.19 15.46
C GLY A 112 0.00 -20.05 15.67
N VAL A 113 0.20 -18.91 14.98
CA VAL A 113 -0.64 -17.71 15.07
C VAL A 113 -1.64 -17.71 13.91
N GLU A 114 -2.92 -17.51 14.22
CA GLU A 114 -3.95 -17.38 13.20
C GLU A 114 -3.85 -16.04 12.47
N TYR A 115 -4.36 -15.95 11.24
CA TYR A 115 -4.39 -14.71 10.49
C TYR A 115 -5.73 -14.49 9.79
N LYS A 116 -6.08 -13.22 9.59
CA LYS A 116 -7.26 -12.79 8.83
C LYS A 116 -6.84 -11.68 7.87
N PHE A 117 -7.19 -11.81 6.60
CA PHE A 117 -6.90 -10.80 5.60
C PHE A 117 -7.98 -9.72 5.57
N VAL A 118 -7.55 -8.47 5.50
CA VAL A 118 -8.35 -7.33 5.04
C VAL A 118 -7.73 -6.87 3.73
N LEU A 119 -8.45 -6.97 2.62
CA LEU A 119 -7.86 -6.80 1.28
C LEU A 119 -8.29 -5.50 0.65
N VAL A 120 -7.32 -4.69 0.24
CA VAL A 120 -7.53 -3.50 -0.57
C VAL A 120 -7.05 -3.77 -1.99
N GLY A 121 -7.92 -3.50 -2.95
CA GLY A 121 -7.66 -3.68 -4.37
C GLY A 121 -8.08 -5.04 -4.91
N ARG A 122 -8.69 -5.00 -6.11
CA ARG A 122 -9.25 -6.15 -6.82
C ARG A 122 -8.26 -7.29 -7.06
N LYS A 123 -6.97 -7.00 -7.23
CA LYS A 123 -5.97 -8.02 -7.56
C LYS A 123 -5.65 -8.95 -6.40
N ALA A 124 -5.47 -8.41 -5.19
CA ALA A 124 -5.32 -9.24 -3.99
C ALA A 124 -6.62 -10.00 -3.70
N THR A 125 -7.78 -9.33 -3.76
CA THR A 125 -9.09 -9.96 -3.55
C THR A 125 -9.29 -11.18 -4.44
N GLN A 126 -9.12 -11.04 -5.75
CA GLN A 126 -9.25 -12.16 -6.69
C GLN A 126 -8.25 -13.28 -6.43
N TYR A 127 -7.03 -12.96 -6.02
CA TYR A 127 -5.98 -13.95 -5.78
C TYR A 127 -6.27 -14.80 -4.53
N PHE A 128 -6.63 -14.15 -3.43
CA PHE A 128 -6.82 -14.82 -2.14
C PHE A 128 -8.19 -15.47 -2.01
N GLN A 129 -9.24 -14.91 -2.61
CA GLN A 129 -10.57 -15.56 -2.66
C GLN A 129 -10.51 -16.91 -3.37
N ARG A 130 -9.80 -16.99 -4.51
CA ARG A 130 -9.61 -18.25 -5.26
C ARG A 130 -8.85 -19.33 -4.48
N ARG A 131 -8.16 -18.94 -3.41
CA ARG A 131 -7.36 -19.83 -2.56
C ARG A 131 -8.02 -20.05 -1.19
N GLU A 132 -9.28 -19.63 -1.05
CA GLU A 132 -10.08 -19.84 0.16
C GLU A 132 -9.36 -19.39 1.43
N GLN A 133 -8.59 -18.30 1.32
CA GLN A 133 -7.90 -17.73 2.47
C GLN A 133 -8.90 -17.10 3.45
N PRO A 134 -8.58 -17.02 4.75
CA PRO A 134 -9.43 -16.38 5.75
C PRO A 134 -9.49 -14.88 5.51
N ILE A 135 -10.48 -14.42 4.74
CA ILE A 135 -10.70 -13.02 4.41
C ILE A 135 -11.83 -12.49 5.29
N LYS A 136 -11.54 -11.41 6.02
CA LYS A 136 -12.51 -10.73 6.87
C LYS A 136 -13.30 -9.70 6.07
N GLU A 137 -12.61 -8.81 5.36
CA GLU A 137 -13.25 -7.76 4.55
C GLU A 137 -12.45 -7.46 3.28
N THR A 138 -13.14 -6.90 2.28
CA THR A 138 -12.51 -6.51 1.00
C THR A 138 -13.00 -5.15 0.52
N TYR A 139 -12.08 -4.30 0.09
CA TYR A 139 -12.34 -2.99 -0.49
C TYR A 139 -11.79 -2.96 -1.91
N MET A 140 -12.67 -2.72 -2.88
CA MET A 140 -12.34 -2.72 -4.31
C MET A 140 -12.91 -1.47 -4.97
N ASN A 141 -12.29 -1.04 -6.07
CA ASN A 141 -12.74 0.12 -6.85
C ASN A 141 -12.74 1.42 -6.05
N LEU A 142 -11.77 1.57 -5.15
CA LEU A 142 -11.49 2.85 -4.51
C LEU A 142 -11.10 3.87 -5.57
N GLU A 143 -11.25 5.15 -5.24
CA GLU A 143 -10.75 6.20 -6.09
C GLU A 143 -9.25 5.99 -6.37
N GLN A 144 -8.83 6.28 -7.61
CA GLN A 144 -7.40 6.14 -7.97
C GLN A 144 -6.50 7.09 -7.17
N ILE A 145 -7.10 8.12 -6.60
CA ILE A 145 -6.52 9.04 -5.66
C ILE A 145 -7.36 8.88 -4.39
N PRO A 146 -6.91 8.07 -3.42
CA PRO A 146 -7.73 7.72 -2.25
C PRO A 146 -8.12 8.96 -1.44
N THR A 147 -9.34 8.94 -0.93
CA THR A 147 -9.89 10.04 -0.11
C THR A 147 -9.84 9.70 1.38
N ALA A 148 -9.87 10.72 2.24
CA ALA A 148 -9.89 10.52 3.69
C ALA A 148 -11.11 9.69 4.17
N PRO A 149 -12.33 9.87 3.63
CA PRO A 149 -13.47 9.02 3.98
C PRO A 149 -13.27 7.54 3.62
N GLU A 150 -12.68 7.22 2.46
CA GLU A 150 -12.38 5.83 2.10
C GLU A 150 -11.35 5.21 3.05
N ALA A 151 -10.34 5.98 3.45
CA ALA A 151 -9.35 5.53 4.42
C ALA A 151 -9.97 5.33 5.81
N ALA A 152 -10.88 6.22 6.24
CA ALA A 152 -11.59 6.13 7.51
C ALA A 152 -12.43 4.86 7.61
N LEU A 153 -13.15 4.48 6.54
CA LEU A 153 -13.93 3.24 6.50
C LEU A 153 -13.07 1.99 6.75
N ILE A 154 -11.85 1.96 6.18
CA ILE A 154 -10.92 0.85 6.40
C ILE A 154 -10.37 0.90 7.82
N ALA A 155 -10.04 2.10 8.32
CA ALA A 155 -9.54 2.29 9.67
C ALA A 155 -10.55 1.85 10.74
N ASP A 156 -11.83 2.20 10.58
CA ASP A 156 -12.91 1.85 11.50
C ASP A 156 -13.13 0.34 11.60
N GLU A 157 -13.05 -0.38 10.47
CA GLU A 157 -13.11 -1.85 10.45
C GLU A 157 -11.91 -2.45 11.20
N LEU A 158 -10.69 -2.00 10.89
CA LEU A 158 -9.49 -2.48 11.58
C LEU A 158 -9.55 -2.20 13.09
N LEU A 159 -9.99 -1.01 13.48
CA LEU A 159 -10.19 -0.64 14.86
C LEU A 159 -11.21 -1.56 15.54
N SER A 160 -12.35 -1.81 14.89
CA SER A 160 -13.40 -2.70 15.40
C SER A 160 -12.90 -4.14 15.58
N LEU A 161 -12.10 -4.66 14.64
CA LEU A 161 -11.49 -5.99 14.75
C LEU A 161 -10.54 -6.08 15.94
N PHE A 162 -9.74 -5.05 16.16
CA PHE A 162 -8.79 -5.01 17.26
C PHE A 162 -9.51 -4.87 18.61
N LEU A 163 -10.42 -3.90 18.74
CA LEU A 163 -11.14 -3.62 19.99
C LEU A 163 -12.05 -4.78 20.41
N SER A 164 -12.66 -5.50 19.46
CA SER A 164 -13.45 -6.69 19.74
C SER A 164 -12.63 -7.90 20.19
N GLY A 165 -11.30 -7.85 20.06
CA GLY A 165 -10.42 -9.00 20.30
C GLY A 165 -10.49 -10.06 19.20
N THR A 166 -11.09 -9.74 18.05
CA THR A 166 -11.08 -10.63 16.87
C THR A 166 -9.68 -10.79 16.30
N VAL A 167 -8.86 -9.74 16.40
CA VAL A 167 -7.42 -9.75 16.10
C VAL A 167 -6.66 -9.05 17.22
N ASP A 168 -5.47 -9.58 17.54
CA ASP A 168 -4.62 -9.08 18.63
C ASP A 168 -3.52 -8.13 18.13
N ARG A 169 -3.20 -8.22 16.83
CA ARG A 169 -2.21 -7.38 16.13
C ARG A 169 -2.70 -7.10 14.72
N ILE A 170 -2.46 -5.90 14.21
CA ILE A 170 -2.75 -5.51 12.83
C ILE A 170 -1.45 -5.12 12.14
N GLU A 171 -1.19 -5.77 11.01
CA GLU A 171 -0.04 -5.51 10.17
C GLU A 171 -0.51 -4.99 8.80
N LEU A 172 0.05 -3.85 8.38
CA LEU A 172 -0.12 -3.27 7.07
C LEU A 172 0.94 -3.82 6.12
N VAL A 173 0.49 -4.48 5.07
CA VAL A 173 1.31 -5.01 3.97
C VAL A 173 1.10 -4.12 2.75
N TYR A 174 2.06 -3.23 2.50
CA TYR A 174 1.98 -2.25 1.43
C TYR A 174 3.28 -2.17 0.63
N THR A 175 3.24 -1.47 -0.51
CA THR A 175 4.44 -1.23 -1.31
C THR A 175 4.98 0.15 -1.00
N LYS A 176 6.13 0.23 -0.34
CA LYS A 176 6.87 1.47 -0.13
C LYS A 176 7.41 1.99 -1.46
N PHE A 177 7.07 3.24 -1.75
CA PHE A 177 7.58 3.94 -2.92
C PHE A 177 8.98 4.48 -2.60
N VAL A 178 10.01 3.96 -3.28
CA VAL A 178 11.40 4.45 -3.13
C VAL A 178 11.76 5.33 -4.33
N SER A 179 11.45 4.88 -5.55
CA SER A 179 11.59 5.66 -6.78
C SER A 179 10.65 5.13 -7.86
N LEU A 180 10.60 5.81 -9.01
CA LEU A 180 9.83 5.34 -10.17
C LEU A 180 10.27 3.97 -10.72
N ILE A 181 11.49 3.55 -10.39
CA ILE A 181 12.07 2.27 -10.85
C ILE A 181 12.04 1.24 -9.71
N SER A 182 12.26 1.68 -8.47
CA SER A 182 12.34 0.79 -7.31
C SER A 182 11.16 1.01 -6.37
N SER A 183 10.41 -0.04 -6.14
CA SER A 183 9.39 -0.12 -5.10
C SER A 183 9.58 -1.41 -4.32
N ARG A 184 9.36 -1.36 -3.00
CA ARG A 184 9.66 -2.48 -2.10
C ARG A 184 8.43 -2.81 -1.27
N PRO A 185 7.96 -4.07 -1.24
CA PRO A 185 6.92 -4.46 -0.30
C PRO A 185 7.47 -4.40 1.12
N VAL A 186 6.67 -3.87 2.04
CA VAL A 186 7.00 -3.70 3.46
C VAL A 186 5.81 -4.18 4.30
N ILE A 187 6.12 -4.74 5.47
CA ILE A 187 5.14 -5.02 6.51
C ILE A 187 5.42 -4.06 7.65
N GLN A 188 4.39 -3.37 8.10
CA GLN A 188 4.45 -2.45 9.22
C GLN A 188 3.34 -2.79 10.21
N THR A 189 3.67 -2.91 11.49
CA THR A 189 2.64 -3.06 12.53
C THR A 189 1.91 -1.73 12.69
N LEU A 190 0.59 -1.74 12.53
CA LEU A 190 -0.28 -0.58 12.72
C LEU A 190 -0.88 -0.56 14.12
N LEU A 191 -1.33 -1.72 14.62
CA LEU A 191 -1.84 -1.88 15.99
C LEU A 191 -1.25 -3.14 16.64
N PRO A 192 -0.96 -3.13 17.96
CA PRO A 192 -1.05 -1.98 18.87
C PRO A 192 -0.05 -0.88 18.48
N LEU A 193 -0.40 0.37 18.81
CA LEU A 193 0.46 1.52 18.53
C LEU A 193 1.75 1.36 19.34
N ASP A 194 2.90 1.56 18.68
CA ASP A 194 4.17 1.71 19.37
C ASP A 194 4.51 3.20 19.45
N PRO A 195 4.64 3.78 20.65
CA PRO A 195 4.99 5.18 20.82
C PRO A 195 6.28 5.58 20.10
N GLN A 196 7.21 4.65 19.85
CA GLN A 196 8.55 4.98 19.35
C GLN A 196 8.68 5.05 17.81
N GLY A 197 7.65 4.77 17.00
CA GLY A 197 7.89 4.70 15.56
C GLY A 197 6.66 4.63 14.67
N LEU A 198 6.10 5.80 14.35
CA LEU A 198 5.26 5.96 13.15
C LEU A 198 6.09 6.30 11.90
N GLU A 199 7.37 6.67 12.07
CA GLU A 199 8.24 7.09 10.96
C GLU A 199 9.09 5.93 10.42
N THR A 200 9.09 5.77 9.08
CA THR A 200 10.18 5.06 8.40
C THR A 200 11.10 6.10 7.74
N PRO A 201 12.38 6.24 8.12
CA PRO A 201 13.26 7.36 7.72
C PRO A 201 13.65 7.48 6.23
N ASP A 202 13.03 6.76 5.31
CA ASP A 202 13.56 6.55 3.94
C ASP A 202 12.56 6.93 2.83
N ASP A 203 12.03 8.14 2.82
CA ASP A 203 11.21 8.62 1.70
C ASP A 203 11.98 9.65 0.83
N GLU A 204 11.98 9.47 -0.50
CA GLU A 204 12.54 10.42 -1.47
C GLU A 204 11.41 11.16 -2.22
N ILE A 205 11.50 12.50 -2.37
CA ILE A 205 10.57 13.29 -3.20
C ILE A 205 11.14 13.40 -4.62
N PHE A 206 10.28 13.19 -5.63
CA PHE A 206 10.67 13.35 -7.03
C PHE A 206 9.83 14.43 -7.70
N ARG A 207 10.45 15.18 -8.62
CA ARG A 207 9.72 16.01 -9.60
C ARG A 207 9.91 15.40 -10.99
N LEU A 208 8.78 15.02 -11.60
CA LEU A 208 8.73 14.67 -13.01
C LEU A 208 8.65 15.96 -13.83
N THR A 209 9.77 16.40 -14.40
CA THR A 209 9.80 17.54 -15.32
C THR A 209 9.73 17.05 -16.76
N SER A 210 8.91 17.71 -17.57
CA SER A 210 8.88 17.48 -19.03
C SER A 210 9.71 18.57 -19.69
N GLN A 211 10.88 18.21 -20.21
CA GLN A 211 11.61 19.05 -21.17
C GLN A 211 11.53 18.37 -22.54
N GLY A 212 10.97 19.08 -23.53
CA GLY A 212 10.91 18.60 -24.92
C GLY A 212 10.07 17.33 -25.14
N GLY A 213 9.10 17.02 -24.26
CA GLY A 213 8.25 15.83 -24.40
C GLY A 213 8.89 14.52 -23.90
N GLN A 214 10.08 14.60 -23.30
CA GLN A 214 10.71 13.50 -22.57
C GLN A 214 10.60 13.76 -21.06
N PHE A 215 10.13 12.76 -20.31
CA PHE A 215 10.11 12.83 -18.85
C PHE A 215 11.54 12.67 -18.32
N GLN A 216 12.00 13.65 -17.55
CA GLN A 216 13.21 13.53 -16.72
C GLN A 216 12.81 13.39 -15.25
N VAL A 217 13.62 12.67 -14.50
CA VAL A 217 13.42 12.40 -13.07
C VAL A 217 14.46 13.20 -12.30
N SER A 218 14.04 14.28 -11.62
CA SER A 218 14.89 14.94 -10.63
C SER A 218 14.58 14.38 -9.24
N ARG A 219 15.63 14.14 -8.44
CA ARG A 219 15.53 13.59 -7.09
C ARG A 219 15.88 14.68 -6.09
N GLU A 220 15.05 14.87 -5.08
CA GLU A 220 15.36 15.68 -3.91
C GLU A 220 15.18 14.80 -2.68
N LYS A 221 16.19 14.77 -1.80
CA LYS A 221 16.03 14.11 -0.50
C LYS A 221 15.05 14.92 0.34
N VAL A 222 14.14 14.21 1.01
CA VAL A 222 13.30 14.84 2.04
C VAL A 222 14.23 15.29 3.15
N THR A 223 14.19 16.59 3.48
CA THR A 223 14.89 17.18 4.62
C THR A 223 13.89 17.32 5.76
#